data_AF-A0A7S3T610-F1
#
_entry.id   AF-A0A7S3T610-F1
#
_cell.length_a   1.000
_cell.length_b   1.000
_cell.length_c   1.000
_cell.angle_alpha   90.00
_cell.angle_beta   90.00
_cell.angle_gamma   90.00
#
_symmetry.space_group_name_H-M   'P 1'
#
loop_
_entity.id
_entity.type
_entity.pdbx_description
1 polymer ?
#
loop_
_entity_poly.entity_id
_entity_poly.type
_entity_poly.pdbx_seq_one_letter_code
_entity_poly.pdbx_strand_id
1 'polypeptide(L)'
;AACSEPGGAEGAPKVAVELLRARVVELPALETALEALAGRFDELAEAGQEAGTVHSNILLNLFPKGASVPWGYVRSGWTWMTWWQLAERLLGKIDQFRAFDILVVALQKMQEMSGVSIKDQQVWKEAGRAEKVRAALRKWGEMDDQTVME
;
A
#
# COMPACT_ATOMS: atom_id res chain seq x y z
N ALA A 1 -4.96 -32.69 6.03
CA ALA A 1 -4.49 -31.37 5.54
C ALA A 1 -5.40 -30.33 6.17
N ALA A 2 -4.89 -29.55 7.13
CA ALA A 2 -5.66 -28.47 7.71
C ALA A 2 -5.78 -27.36 6.66
N CYS A 3 -7.00 -27.05 6.23
CA CYS A 3 -7.29 -25.78 5.57
C CYS A 3 -7.08 -24.69 6.62
N SER A 4 -5.87 -24.17 6.73
CA SER A 4 -5.65 -22.90 7.41
C SER A 4 -6.46 -21.87 6.65
N GLU A 5 -7.60 -21.45 7.21
CA GLU A 5 -8.34 -20.33 6.67
C GLU A 5 -7.36 -19.15 6.61
N PRO A 6 -7.17 -18.51 5.45
CA PRO A 6 -6.33 -17.33 5.39
C PRO A 6 -6.93 -16.33 6.38
N GLY A 7 -6.14 -15.95 7.38
CA GLY A 7 -6.59 -15.00 8.41
C GLY A 7 -7.23 -13.79 7.74
N GLY A 8 -8.31 -13.28 8.35
CA GLY A 8 -9.15 -12.23 7.73
C GLY A 8 -8.37 -11.01 7.22
N ALA A 9 -7.19 -10.74 7.80
CA ALA A 9 -6.27 -9.67 7.40
C ALA A 9 -5.65 -9.85 5.99
N GLU A 10 -5.50 -11.08 5.50
CA GLU A 10 -5.06 -11.35 4.13
C GLU A 10 -6.21 -11.44 3.13
N GLY A 11 -7.39 -11.87 3.60
CA GLY A 11 -8.58 -12.06 2.77
C GLY A 11 -9.32 -10.76 2.46
N ALA A 12 -9.54 -9.91 3.47
CA ALA A 12 -10.36 -8.70 3.31
C ALA A 12 -9.86 -7.73 2.22
N PRO A 13 -8.55 -7.45 2.10
CA PRO A 13 -8.02 -6.61 1.02
C PRO A 13 -8.29 -7.19 -0.38
N LYS A 14 -8.17 -8.52 -0.53
CA LYS A 14 -8.45 -9.20 -1.80
C LYS A 14 -9.93 -9.10 -2.15
N VAL A 15 -10.81 -9.37 -1.19
CA VAL A 15 -12.27 -9.24 -1.38
C VAL A 15 -12.65 -7.81 -1.78
N ALA A 16 -12.09 -6.80 -1.11
CA ALA A 16 -12.35 -5.40 -1.46
C ALA A 16 -11.98 -5.07 -2.91
N VAL A 17 -10.82 -5.56 -3.38
CA VAL A 17 -10.38 -5.35 -4.77
C VAL A 17 -11.20 -6.19 -5.76
N GLU A 18 -11.63 -7.40 -5.40
CA GLU A 18 -12.56 -8.17 -6.23
C GLU A 18 -13.92 -7.50 -6.37
N LEU A 19 -14.44 -6.86 -5.32
CA LEU A 19 -15.67 -6.07 -5.40
C LEU A 19 -15.53 -4.86 -6.35
N LEU A 20 -14.35 -4.22 -6.37
CA LEU A 20 -14.05 -3.18 -7.37
C LEU A 20 -13.98 -3.76 -8.79
N ARG A 21 -13.30 -4.89 -8.98
CA ARG A 21 -13.17 -5.56 -10.29
C ARG A 21 -14.53 -5.99 -10.83
N ALA A 22 -15.38 -6.52 -9.97
CA ALA A 22 -16.75 -6.90 -10.26
C ALA A 22 -17.70 -5.69 -10.42
N ARG A 23 -17.21 -4.45 -10.21
CA ARG A 23 -17.99 -3.21 -10.26
C ARG A 23 -19.19 -3.20 -9.30
N VAL A 24 -19.09 -3.93 -8.20
CA VAL A 24 -20.09 -3.93 -7.11
C VAL A 24 -19.88 -2.72 -6.21
N VAL A 25 -18.63 -2.26 -6.08
CA VAL A 25 -18.25 -1.08 -5.32
C VAL A 25 -17.49 -0.12 -6.22
N GLU A 26 -17.76 1.18 -6.07
CA GLU A 26 -17.01 2.24 -6.74
C GLU A 26 -15.74 2.59 -5.98
N LEU A 27 -14.64 2.88 -6.70
CA LEU A 27 -13.35 3.19 -6.08
C LEU A 27 -13.44 4.35 -5.07
N PRO A 28 -14.11 5.50 -5.35
CA PRO A 28 -14.21 6.58 -4.37
C PRO A 28 -14.89 6.17 -3.05
N ALA A 29 -15.85 5.25 -3.11
CA ALA A 29 -16.50 4.70 -1.91
C ALA A 29 -15.52 3.83 -1.12
N LEU A 30 -14.72 2.99 -1.79
CA LEU A 30 -13.66 2.24 -1.13
C LEU A 30 -12.60 3.15 -0.53
N GLU A 31 -12.14 4.18 -1.25
CA GLU A 31 -11.16 5.15 -0.74
C GLU A 31 -11.66 5.83 0.54
N THR A 32 -12.93 6.26 0.55
CA THR A 32 -13.55 6.87 1.74
C THR A 32 -13.59 5.89 2.92
N ALA A 33 -13.95 4.63 2.67
CA ALA A 33 -13.96 3.59 3.70
C ALA A 33 -12.55 3.30 4.25
N LEU A 34 -11.54 3.27 3.38
CA LEU A 34 -10.14 3.07 3.76
C LEU A 34 -9.60 4.26 4.56
N GLU A 35 -9.94 5.50 4.18
CA GLU A 35 -9.56 6.69 4.94
C GLU A 35 -10.20 6.71 6.33
N ALA A 36 -11.47 6.30 6.45
CA ALA A 36 -12.14 6.15 7.73
C ALA A 36 -11.49 5.05 8.59
N LEU A 37 -11.05 3.96 7.98
CA LEU A 37 -10.33 2.88 8.66
C LEU A 37 -8.96 3.36 9.15
N ALA A 38 -8.22 4.09 8.32
CA ALA A 38 -6.93 4.65 8.65
C ALA A 38 -7.02 5.67 9.80
N GLY A 39 -8.08 6.48 9.84
CA GLY A 39 -8.34 7.40 10.96
C GLY A 39 -8.67 6.71 12.29
N ARG A 40 -8.93 5.40 12.28
CA ARG A 40 -9.19 4.56 13.47
C ARG A 40 -8.10 3.53 13.70
N PHE A 41 -6.91 3.75 13.14
CA PHE A 41 -5.84 2.76 13.15
C PHE A 41 -5.46 2.31 14.57
N ASP A 42 -5.34 3.24 15.52
CA ASP A 42 -4.94 2.93 16.89
C ASP A 42 -5.97 2.04 17.61
N GLU A 43 -7.26 2.36 17.49
CA GLU A 43 -8.35 1.54 18.04
C GLU A 43 -8.32 0.11 17.49
N LEU A 44 -8.05 -0.04 16.19
CA LEU A 44 -7.99 -1.34 15.52
C LEU A 44 -6.76 -2.13 15.96
N ALA A 45 -5.61 -1.46 16.08
CA ALA A 45 -4.38 -2.07 16.56
C ALA A 45 -4.49 -2.56 18.01
N GLU A 46 -5.12 -1.77 18.89
CA GLU A 46 -5.39 -2.15 20.29
C GLU A 46 -6.37 -3.32 20.39
N ALA A 47 -7.35 -3.41 19.48
CA ALA A 47 -8.28 -4.53 19.39
C ALA A 47 -7.64 -5.84 18.87
N GLY A 48 -6.31 -5.88 18.70
CA GLY A 48 -5.58 -7.04 18.20
C GLY A 48 -5.84 -7.32 16.72
N GLN A 49 -6.39 -6.36 15.97
CA GLN A 49 -6.52 -6.49 14.52
C GLN A 49 -5.16 -6.21 13.88
N GLU A 50 -4.81 -6.98 12.85
CA GLU A 50 -3.63 -6.72 12.03
C GLU A 50 -3.86 -5.52 11.08
N ALA A 51 -4.17 -4.36 11.64
CA ALA A 51 -4.50 -3.15 10.90
C ALA A 51 -3.37 -2.77 9.92
N GLY A 52 -2.11 -2.93 10.33
CA GLY A 52 -0.94 -2.71 9.46
C GLY A 52 -0.89 -3.68 8.27
N THR A 53 -1.18 -4.97 8.50
CA THR A 53 -1.27 -5.99 7.44
C THR A 53 -2.38 -5.65 6.45
N VAL A 54 -3.56 -5.22 6.93
CA VAL A 54 -4.68 -4.82 6.06
C VAL A 54 -4.30 -3.64 5.17
N HIS A 55 -3.72 -2.58 5.73
CA HIS A 55 -3.33 -1.39 4.95
C HIS A 55 -2.23 -1.71 3.93
N SER A 56 -1.19 -2.45 4.32
CA SER A 56 -0.11 -2.82 3.39
C SER A 56 -0.61 -3.73 2.26
N ASN A 57 -1.49 -4.68 2.56
CA ASN A 57 -2.13 -5.53 1.54
C ASN A 57 -3.09 -4.74 0.63
N ILE A 58 -3.83 -3.77 1.15
CA ILE A 58 -4.67 -2.88 0.32
C ILE A 58 -3.79 -2.10 -0.66
N LEU A 59 -2.70 -1.49 -0.19
CA LEU A 59 -1.78 -0.74 -1.05
C LEU A 59 -1.17 -1.62 -2.15
N LEU A 60 -0.81 -2.86 -1.81
CA LEU A 60 -0.32 -3.86 -2.78
C LEU A 60 -1.39 -4.22 -3.83
N ASN A 61 -2.60 -4.59 -3.40
CA ASN A 61 -3.64 -5.06 -4.31
C ASN A 61 -4.22 -3.94 -5.19
N LEU A 62 -4.21 -2.70 -4.69
CA LEU A 62 -4.59 -1.52 -5.46
C LEU A 62 -3.46 -0.93 -6.30
N PHE A 63 -2.24 -1.47 -6.26
CA PHE A 63 -1.15 -0.94 -7.08
C PHE A 63 -1.53 -1.00 -8.58
N PRO A 64 -1.22 0.04 -9.39
CA PRO A 64 -1.61 0.07 -10.79
C PRO A 64 -0.93 -1.03 -11.58
N LYS A 65 -1.74 -1.91 -12.18
CA LYS A 65 -1.27 -2.93 -13.11
C LYS A 65 -0.91 -2.28 -14.45
N GLY A 66 0.28 -2.59 -14.96
CA GLY A 66 0.83 -2.01 -16.19
C GLY A 66 1.74 -2.98 -16.95
N ALA A 67 2.40 -2.50 -18.01
CA ALA A 67 3.26 -3.35 -18.84
C ALA A 67 4.44 -3.96 -18.06
N SER A 68 4.99 -3.21 -17.09
CA SER A 68 6.10 -3.64 -16.24
C SER A 68 5.66 -4.29 -14.92
N VAL A 69 4.36 -4.25 -14.60
CA VAL A 69 3.80 -4.72 -13.33
C VAL A 69 2.57 -5.58 -13.63
N PRO A 70 2.72 -6.92 -13.73
CA PRO A 70 1.67 -7.81 -14.21
C PRO A 70 0.57 -8.11 -13.17
N TRP A 71 0.77 -7.68 -11.93
CA TRP A 71 -0.16 -7.80 -10.80
C TRP A 71 -0.76 -6.42 -10.44
N GLY A 72 -1.76 -6.41 -9.55
CA GLY A 72 -2.42 -5.18 -9.09
C GLY A 72 -3.80 -4.92 -9.72
N TYR A 73 -4.20 -3.66 -9.77
CA TYR A 73 -5.54 -3.20 -10.16
C TYR A 73 -5.52 -2.44 -11.50
N VAL A 74 -6.50 -2.75 -12.36
CA VAL A 74 -6.66 -2.12 -13.69
C VAL A 74 -7.92 -1.27 -13.68
N ARG A 75 -7.78 0.03 -13.94
CA ARG A 75 -8.90 0.96 -14.15
C ARG A 75 -8.43 2.15 -14.99
N SER A 76 -9.33 2.72 -15.79
CA SER A 76 -9.04 3.97 -16.50
C SER A 76 -8.70 5.09 -15.52
N GLY A 77 -7.64 5.85 -15.82
CA GLY A 77 -7.14 6.93 -14.97
C GLY A 77 -6.40 6.48 -13.70
N TRP A 78 -6.32 5.16 -13.42
CA TRP A 78 -5.58 4.64 -12.28
C TRP A 78 -4.12 4.44 -12.64
N THR A 79 -3.29 5.37 -12.19
CA THR A 79 -1.85 5.46 -12.49
C THR A 79 -1.04 5.40 -11.20
N TRP A 80 0.29 5.28 -11.33
CA TRP A 80 1.18 5.33 -10.17
C TRP A 80 0.96 6.60 -9.33
N MET A 81 0.71 7.75 -9.97
CA MET A 81 0.50 9.01 -9.28
C MET A 81 -0.81 9.02 -8.47
N THR A 82 -1.91 8.54 -9.05
CA THR A 82 -3.22 8.50 -8.34
C THR A 82 -3.21 7.47 -7.22
N TRP A 83 -2.52 6.34 -7.42
CA TRP A 83 -2.29 5.36 -6.36
C TRP A 83 -1.43 5.95 -5.24
N TRP A 84 -0.36 6.68 -5.58
CA TRP A 84 0.51 7.32 -4.58
C TRP A 84 -0.24 8.38 -3.77
N GLN A 85 -1.08 9.19 -4.41
CA GLN A 85 -1.95 10.15 -3.72
C GLN A 85 -2.93 9.47 -2.76
N LEU A 86 -3.47 8.30 -3.12
CA LEU A 86 -4.25 7.49 -2.18
C LEU A 86 -3.37 7.02 -1.01
N ALA A 87 -2.18 6.48 -1.29
CA ALA A 87 -1.26 6.02 -0.26
C ALA A 87 -0.89 7.14 0.74
N GLU A 88 -0.55 8.33 0.25
CA GLU A 88 -0.25 9.50 1.09
C GLU A 88 -1.45 9.92 1.94
N ARG A 89 -2.67 9.91 1.39
CA ARG A 89 -3.89 10.24 2.15
C ARG A 89 -4.16 9.21 3.25
N LEU A 90 -4.06 7.92 2.95
CA LEU A 90 -4.30 6.85 3.91
C LEU A 90 -3.25 6.86 5.02
N LEU A 91 -1.98 6.83 4.64
CA LEU A 91 -0.88 6.75 5.59
C LEU A 91 -0.72 8.05 6.38
N GLY A 92 -1.09 9.21 5.80
CA GLY A 92 -1.10 10.49 6.50
C GLY A 92 -2.17 10.62 7.61
N LYS A 93 -3.08 9.64 7.75
CA LYS A 93 -4.03 9.54 8.88
C LYS A 93 -3.51 8.68 10.03
N ILE A 94 -2.39 7.99 9.81
CA ILE A 94 -1.79 7.05 10.77
C ILE A 94 -0.58 7.75 11.40
N ASP A 95 -0.24 7.39 12.64
CA ASP A 95 1.02 7.79 13.26
C ASP A 95 2.20 7.53 12.31
N GLN A 96 3.18 8.45 12.30
CA GLN A 96 4.24 8.46 11.31
C GLN A 96 5.10 7.18 11.32
N PHE A 97 5.41 6.63 12.50
CA PHE A 97 6.24 5.42 12.58
C PHE A 97 5.50 4.20 12.06
N ARG A 98 4.20 4.12 12.36
CA ARG A 98 3.33 3.06 11.82
C ARG A 98 3.10 3.22 10.32
N ALA A 99 2.94 4.45 9.83
CA ALA A 99 2.85 4.75 8.41
C ALA A 99 4.13 4.33 7.65
N PHE A 100 5.30 4.59 8.25
CA PHE A 100 6.58 4.10 7.76
C PHE A 100 6.60 2.57 7.66
N ASP A 101 6.28 1.86 8.75
CA ASP A 101 6.27 0.40 8.77
C ASP A 101 5.32 -0.20 7.72
N ILE A 102 4.11 0.35 7.60
CA ILE A 102 3.12 -0.10 6.60
C ILE A 102 3.64 0.10 5.18
N LEU A 103 4.26 1.25 4.89
CA LEU A 103 4.82 1.50 3.57
C LEU A 103 5.98 0.55 3.27
N VAL A 104 6.89 0.33 4.23
CA VAL A 104 8.01 -0.62 4.09
C VAL A 104 7.49 -2.03 3.80
N VAL A 105 6.51 -2.50 4.55
CA VAL A 105 5.90 -3.83 4.33
C VAL A 105 5.21 -3.91 2.96
N ALA A 106 4.49 -2.87 2.55
CA ALA A 106 3.88 -2.82 1.21
C ALA A 106 4.94 -2.92 0.11
N LEU A 107 6.03 -2.16 0.22
CA LEU A 107 7.16 -2.17 -0.70
C LEU A 107 7.84 -3.55 -0.75
N GLN A 108 8.09 -4.17 0.40
CA GLN A 108 8.63 -5.54 0.48
C GLN A 108 7.74 -6.55 -0.25
N LYS A 109 6.42 -6.50 -0.01
CA LYS A 109 5.45 -7.35 -0.73
C LYS A 109 5.46 -7.10 -2.25
N MET A 110 5.62 -5.86 -2.70
CA MET A 110 5.76 -5.56 -4.14
C MET A 110 7.03 -6.16 -4.73
N GLN A 111 8.13 -6.17 -3.98
CA GLN A 111 9.38 -6.81 -4.37
C GLN A 111 9.20 -8.33 -4.51
N GLU A 112 8.58 -8.96 -3.51
CA GLU A 112 8.26 -10.40 -3.52
C GLU A 112 7.38 -10.77 -4.71
N MET A 113 6.31 -10.01 -4.96
CA MET A 113 5.39 -10.23 -6.08
C MET A 113 6.04 -10.06 -7.45
N SER A 114 7.09 -9.22 -7.53
CA SER A 114 7.80 -8.96 -8.79
C SER A 114 9.00 -9.88 -8.99
N GLY A 115 9.47 -10.56 -7.94
CA GLY A 115 10.67 -11.40 -7.97
C GLY A 115 11.97 -10.64 -8.23
N VAL A 116 11.95 -9.30 -8.19
CA VAL A 116 13.11 -8.43 -8.46
C VAL A 116 13.09 -7.23 -7.53
N SER A 117 14.28 -6.74 -7.17
CA SER A 117 14.45 -5.59 -6.27
C SER A 117 13.67 -4.37 -6.75
N ILE A 118 13.12 -3.57 -5.83
CA ILE A 118 12.36 -2.35 -6.18
C ILE A 118 13.15 -1.43 -7.11
N LYS A 119 14.43 -1.20 -6.82
CA LYS A 119 15.32 -0.36 -7.65
C LYS A 119 15.47 -0.86 -9.10
N ASP A 120 15.23 -2.14 -9.34
CA ASP A 120 15.41 -2.78 -10.65
C ASP A 120 14.12 -2.78 -11.48
N GLN A 121 12.94 -2.60 -10.86
CA GLN A 121 11.67 -2.59 -11.58
C GLN A 121 11.51 -1.29 -12.37
N GLN A 122 11.03 -1.41 -13.61
CA GLN A 122 10.88 -0.26 -14.52
C GLN A 122 9.97 0.84 -13.97
N VAL A 123 8.92 0.47 -13.25
CA VAL A 123 7.95 1.41 -12.67
C VAL A 123 8.61 2.40 -11.70
N TRP A 124 9.70 2.03 -11.02
CA TRP A 124 10.42 2.87 -10.07
C TRP A 124 11.57 3.66 -10.69
N LYS A 125 12.00 3.30 -11.90
CA LYS A 125 13.02 4.02 -12.70
C LYS A 125 12.48 5.26 -13.39
N GLU A 126 11.16 5.39 -13.48
CA GLU A 126 10.53 6.60 -14.02
C GLU A 126 10.79 7.80 -13.11
N ALA A 127 11.10 8.94 -13.73
CA ALA A 127 11.64 10.11 -13.05
C ALA A 127 10.78 10.55 -11.84
N GLY A 128 11.43 10.68 -10.68
CA GLY A 128 10.86 11.24 -9.46
C GLY A 128 10.00 10.28 -8.62
N ARG A 129 9.71 9.06 -9.09
CA ARG A 129 8.89 8.10 -8.34
C ARG A 129 9.64 7.55 -7.14
N ALA A 130 10.86 7.06 -7.34
CA ALA A 130 11.70 6.57 -6.26
C ALA A 130 12.02 7.69 -5.25
N GLU A 131 12.31 8.89 -5.73
CA GLU A 131 12.58 10.07 -4.89
C GLU A 131 11.39 10.44 -4.01
N LYS A 132 10.15 10.38 -4.55
CA LYS A 132 8.92 10.61 -3.78
C LYS A 132 8.75 9.60 -2.65
N VAL A 133 8.95 8.31 -2.92
CA VAL A 133 8.86 7.27 -1.88
C VAL A 133 9.95 7.45 -0.83
N ARG A 134 11.19 7.71 -1.24
CA ARG A 134 12.29 7.98 -0.30
C ARG A 134 12.00 9.20 0.57
N ALA A 135 11.45 10.27 0.00
CA ALA A 135 11.10 11.46 0.77
C ALA A 135 10.01 11.16 1.81
N ALA A 136 8.99 10.38 1.47
CA ALA A 136 7.97 9.95 2.43
C ALA A 136 8.56 9.04 3.53
N LEU A 137 9.41 8.08 3.17
CA LEU A 137 10.08 7.21 4.15
C LEU A 137 10.99 8.01 5.10
N ARG A 138 11.77 8.97 4.59
CA ARG A 138 12.58 9.84 5.45
C ARG A 138 11.74 10.68 6.38
N LYS A 139 10.67 11.28 5.85
CA LYS A 139 9.73 12.10 6.62
C LYS A 139 9.09 11.30 7.76
N TRP A 140 8.66 10.08 7.48
CA TRP A 140 7.94 9.25 8.46
C TRP A 140 8.85 8.49 9.41
N GLY A 141 10.05 8.13 8.97
CA GLY A 141 11.05 7.45 9.79
C GLY A 141 11.96 8.39 10.58
N GLU A 142 11.71 9.71 10.53
CA GLU A 142 12.58 10.75 11.12
C GLU A 142 14.07 10.56 10.78
N MET A 143 14.36 10.07 9.57
CA MET A 143 15.74 9.87 9.15
C MET A 143 16.32 11.22 8.71
N ASP A 144 17.24 11.76 9.51
CA ASP A 144 18.00 12.95 9.16
C ASP A 144 18.73 12.74 7.81
N ASP A 145 18.75 13.77 6.97
CA ASP A 145 19.39 13.73 5.64
C ASP A 145 20.88 13.36 5.69
N GLN A 146 21.51 13.46 6.87
CA GLN A 146 22.92 13.06 7.08
C GLN A 146 23.13 11.53 7.09
N THR A 147 22.12 10.72 7.38
CA THR A 147 22.30 9.25 7.54
C THR A 147 22.09 8.48 6.23
N VAL A 148 21.68 9.15 5.14
CA VAL A 148 21.27 8.49 3.88
C VAL A 148 22.31 8.68 2.75
N MET A 149 23.49 9.20 3.06
CA MET A 149 24.63 9.33 2.15
C MET A 149 25.72 8.30 2.45
N GLU A 150 25.41 7.00 2.44
CA GLU A 150 26.41 5.92 2.24
C GLU A 150 25.81 4.78 1.40
#